data_AF-A0A1V4FJQ1-F1
#
_entry.id   AF-A0A1V4FJQ1-F1
#
_cell.length_a   1.000
_cell.length_b   1.000
_cell.length_c   1.000
_cell.angle_alpha   90.00
_cell.angle_beta   90.00
_cell.angle_gamma   90.00
#
_symmetry.space_group_name_H-M   'P 1'
#
loop_
_entity.id
_entity.type
_entity.pdbx_description
1 polymer ?
#
loop_
_entity_poly.entity_id
_entity_poly.type
_entity_poly.pdbx_seq_one_letter_code
_entity_poly.pdbx_strand_id
1 'polypeptide(L)'
;YDQLVKTVFPCAQIIYDRFHIAKHLNDTMNHVRIHVFNRLRKGDSAEQKQARRLKHYWRLFLQDRENLSTKLYYEGRYFNRVVNSMIILDLMLGYDQELRATYNFIQSLKHAYNQRDFTTFFQLLKLRPDSVSHYTIHRCQVLARYKEGIKRGFETKFSNGRTEGINNRIKTIKRVACGYRYFTAFKTRIYLIIGHQIQTN
;
A
#
# COMPACT_ATOMS: atom_id res chain seq x y z
N TYR A 1 -15.77 -9.54 -8.38
CA TYR A 1 -15.13 -9.38 -9.70
C TYR A 1 -14.61 -10.70 -10.23
N ASP A 2 -13.83 -11.47 -9.45
CA ASP A 2 -13.19 -12.72 -9.91
C ASP A 2 -14.13 -13.77 -10.53
N GLN A 3 -15.34 -13.96 -10.00
CA GLN A 3 -16.32 -14.90 -10.58
C GLN A 3 -16.80 -14.43 -11.96
N LEU A 4 -17.12 -13.14 -12.11
CA LEU A 4 -17.57 -12.56 -13.38
C LEU A 4 -16.46 -12.56 -14.45
N VAL A 5 -15.21 -12.32 -14.03
CA VAL A 5 -14.05 -12.35 -14.94
C VAL A 5 -13.88 -13.72 -15.57
N LYS A 6 -14.07 -14.81 -14.80
CA LYS A 6 -13.96 -16.17 -15.35
C LYS A 6 -15.10 -16.51 -16.33
N THR A 7 -16.29 -15.91 -16.16
CA THR A 7 -17.41 -16.11 -17.09
C THR A 7 -17.22 -15.35 -18.40
N VAL A 8 -16.73 -14.10 -18.33
CA VAL A 8 -16.58 -13.23 -19.52
C VAL A 8 -15.25 -13.47 -20.23
N PHE A 9 -14.20 -13.83 -19.48
CA PHE A 9 -12.85 -14.07 -19.99
C PHE A 9 -12.33 -15.42 -19.47
N PRO A 10 -12.82 -16.56 -20.00
CA PRO A 10 -12.51 -17.89 -19.49
C PRO A 10 -11.02 -18.24 -19.52
N CYS A 11 -10.26 -17.66 -20.46
CA CYS A 11 -8.82 -17.87 -20.59
C CYS A 11 -7.96 -16.80 -19.87
N ALA A 12 -8.57 -15.80 -19.21
CA ALA A 12 -7.81 -14.72 -18.60
C ALA A 12 -7.10 -15.18 -17.31
N GLN A 13 -5.82 -14.84 -17.22
CA GLN A 13 -5.04 -15.02 -16.00
C GLN A 13 -5.23 -13.80 -15.10
N ILE A 14 -5.68 -14.04 -13.87
CA ILE A 14 -5.79 -12.98 -12.86
C ILE A 14 -4.38 -12.62 -12.37
N ILE A 15 -4.07 -11.33 -12.42
CA ILE A 15 -2.81 -10.73 -11.95
C ILE A 15 -3.15 -9.69 -10.89
N TYR A 16 -2.55 -9.80 -9.70
CA TYR A 16 -2.71 -8.77 -8.68
C TYR A 16 -1.85 -7.55 -9.00
N ASP A 17 -2.44 -6.37 -8.84
CA ASP A 17 -1.75 -5.11 -9.10
C ASP A 17 -0.62 -4.90 -8.08
N ARG A 18 0.52 -4.52 -8.63
CA ARG A 18 1.73 -4.19 -7.90
C ARG A 18 1.54 -3.04 -6.93
N PHE A 19 0.78 -2.03 -7.35
CA PHE A 19 0.47 -0.88 -6.49
C PHE A 19 -0.39 -1.28 -5.31
N HIS A 20 -1.29 -2.25 -5.47
CA HIS A 20 -2.11 -2.74 -4.37
C HIS A 20 -1.29 -3.47 -3.32
N ILE A 21 -0.24 -4.20 -3.70
CA ILE A 21 0.67 -4.85 -2.74
C ILE A 21 1.44 -3.80 -1.94
N ALA A 22 2.09 -2.84 -2.62
CA ALA A 22 2.82 -1.76 -1.96
C ALA A 22 1.91 -0.94 -1.04
N LYS A 23 0.70 -0.60 -1.52
CA LYS A 23 -0.32 0.08 -0.73
C LYS A 23 -0.74 -0.75 0.49
N HIS A 24 -0.97 -2.05 0.32
CA HIS A 24 -1.35 -2.95 1.42
C HIS A 24 -0.31 -2.97 2.54
N LEU A 25 0.98 -3.01 2.18
CA LEU A 25 2.08 -2.95 3.14
C LEU A 25 2.14 -1.59 3.85
N ASN A 26 2.03 -0.49 3.10
CA ASN A 26 2.02 0.87 3.67
C ASN A 26 0.84 1.11 4.61
N ASP A 27 -0.37 0.69 4.21
CA ASP A 27 -1.57 0.81 5.03
C ASP A 27 -1.43 -0.02 6.32
N THR A 28 -0.76 -1.17 6.24
CA THR A 28 -0.48 -2.01 7.40
C THR A 28 0.48 -1.34 8.38
N MET A 29 1.60 -0.79 7.89
CA MET A 29 2.55 -0.02 8.71
C MET A 29 1.88 1.20 9.36
N ASN A 30 1.08 1.93 8.58
CA ASN A 30 0.40 3.11 9.07
C ASN A 30 -0.63 2.77 10.15
N HIS A 31 -1.34 1.64 10.03
CA HIS A 31 -2.26 1.16 11.06
C HIS A 31 -1.56 0.94 12.41
N VAL A 32 -0.44 0.21 12.41
CA VAL A 32 0.34 -0.04 13.63
C VAL A 32 0.90 1.26 14.21
N ARG A 33 1.44 2.16 13.37
CA ARG A 33 1.88 3.48 13.80
C ARG A 33 0.77 4.29 14.46
N ILE A 34 -0.45 4.27 13.92
CA ILE A 34 -1.62 4.95 14.50
C ILE A 34 -2.03 4.32 15.83
N HIS A 35 -1.98 2.99 15.92
CA HIS A 35 -2.24 2.27 17.16
C HIS A 35 -1.28 2.70 18.28
N VAL A 36 0.03 2.69 17.99
CA VAL A 36 1.07 3.15 18.94
C VAL A 36 0.91 4.63 19.28
N PHE A 37 0.65 5.48 18.28
CA PHE A 37 0.34 6.90 18.51
C PHE A 37 -0.82 7.10 19.49
N ASN A 38 -1.91 6.34 19.34
CA ASN A 38 -3.08 6.45 20.21
C ASN A 38 -2.81 6.00 21.64
N ARG A 39 -1.93 5.00 21.83
CA ARG A 39 -1.46 4.57 23.15
C ARG A 39 -0.62 5.67 23.82
N LEU A 40 0.44 6.12 23.17
CA LEU A 40 1.35 7.15 23.68
C LEU A 40 0.66 8.49 23.95
N ARG A 41 -0.38 8.84 23.16
CA ARG A 41 -1.14 10.08 23.37
C ARG A 41 -1.89 10.12 24.70
N LYS A 42 -2.23 8.97 25.27
CA LYS A 42 -2.93 8.86 26.56
C LYS A 42 -1.96 8.73 27.76
N GLY A 43 -0.66 8.66 27.46
CA GLY A 43 0.40 8.47 28.43
C GLY A 43 0.85 9.77 29.10
N ASP A 44 2.03 9.72 29.70
CA ASP A 44 2.64 10.85 30.38
C ASP A 44 3.13 11.96 29.40
N SER A 45 3.66 13.06 29.93
CA SER A 45 4.17 14.18 29.13
C SER A 45 5.27 13.78 28.13
N ALA A 46 6.11 12.78 28.47
CA ALA A 46 7.18 12.30 27.62
C ALA A 46 6.62 11.44 26.48
N GLU A 47 5.70 10.52 26.76
CA GLU A 47 4.99 9.70 25.78
C GLU A 47 4.15 10.57 24.83
N GLN A 48 3.47 11.59 25.35
CA GLN A 48 2.74 12.53 24.51
C GLN A 48 3.66 13.30 23.55
N LYS A 49 4.90 13.61 23.96
CA LYS A 49 5.93 14.20 23.07
C LYS A 49 6.32 13.21 21.97
N GLN A 50 6.50 11.94 22.28
CA GLN A 50 6.75 10.89 21.29
C GLN A 50 5.60 10.75 20.30
N ALA A 51 4.34 10.78 20.78
CA ALA A 51 3.15 10.73 19.93
C ALA A 51 3.11 11.90 18.92
N ARG A 52 3.43 13.14 19.35
CA ARG A 52 3.51 14.29 18.46
C ARG A 52 4.54 14.09 17.34
N ARG A 53 5.70 13.51 17.66
CA ARG A 53 6.75 13.18 16.67
C ARG A 53 6.27 12.12 15.67
N LEU A 54 5.65 11.02 16.15
CA LEU A 54 5.08 9.98 15.29
C LEU A 54 4.01 10.50 14.34
N LYS A 55 3.21 11.48 14.78
CA LYS A 55 2.21 12.13 13.93
C LYS A 55 2.85 13.04 12.89
N HIS A 56 3.85 13.84 13.28
CA HIS A 56 4.46 14.81 12.38
C HIS A 56 5.28 14.12 11.27
N TYR A 57 6.11 13.14 11.61
CA TYR A 57 7.03 12.46 10.68
C TYR A 57 6.46 11.14 10.13
N TRP A 58 5.14 10.97 10.11
CA TRP A 58 4.49 9.70 9.76
C TRP A 58 4.90 9.14 8.38
N ARG A 59 5.24 10.02 7.42
CA ARG A 59 5.64 9.63 6.06
C ARG A 59 6.94 8.82 6.03
N LEU A 60 7.84 9.03 7.00
CA LEU A 60 9.12 8.32 7.06
C LEU A 60 8.94 6.81 7.25
N PHE A 61 7.86 6.38 7.93
CA PHE A 61 7.54 4.97 8.10
C PHE A 61 7.08 4.29 6.80
N LEU A 62 6.60 5.06 5.82
CA LEU A 62 6.05 4.53 4.57
C LEU A 62 7.05 4.54 3.43
N GLN A 63 8.13 5.30 3.57
CA GLN A 63 9.18 5.40 2.58
C GLN A 63 10.13 4.20 2.67
N ASP A 64 10.67 3.77 1.52
CA ASP A 64 11.70 2.75 1.48
C ASP A 64 12.96 3.31 2.16
N ARG A 65 13.58 2.50 3.02
CA ARG A 65 14.68 2.97 3.90
C ARG A 65 15.86 3.49 3.09
N GLU A 66 16.14 2.84 1.96
CA GLU A 66 17.18 3.18 0.99
C GLU A 66 16.98 4.57 0.37
N ASN A 67 15.74 5.07 0.34
CA ASN A 67 15.40 6.37 -0.26
C ASN A 67 15.39 7.51 0.77
N LEU A 68 15.68 7.26 2.05
CA LEU A 68 15.66 8.30 3.07
C LEU A 68 16.85 9.25 2.93
N SER A 69 16.59 10.56 2.99
CA SER A 69 17.64 11.57 2.94
C SER A 69 18.60 11.46 4.13
N THR A 70 19.89 11.42 3.82
CA THR A 70 20.99 11.44 4.79
C THR A 70 21.52 12.85 5.05
N LYS A 71 21.02 13.86 4.33
CA LYS A 71 21.43 15.27 4.49
C LYS A 71 21.08 15.76 5.90
N LEU A 72 22.10 16.17 6.64
CA LEU A 72 21.97 16.68 7.99
C LEU A 72 21.36 18.09 8.01
N TYR A 73 20.50 18.34 8.99
CA TYR A 73 19.93 19.65 9.26
C TYR A 73 19.60 19.78 10.76
N TYR A 74 19.56 21.02 11.26
CA TYR A 74 19.12 21.27 12.62
C TYR A 74 17.58 21.21 12.70
N GLU A 75 17.06 20.32 13.55
CA GLU A 75 15.63 20.27 13.86
C GLU A 75 15.45 20.84 15.27
N GLY A 76 14.83 22.01 15.37
CA GLY A 76 14.60 22.70 16.65
C GLY A 76 13.28 22.38 17.34
N ARG A 77 12.21 22.07 16.61
CA ARG A 77 10.84 22.01 17.17
C ARG A 77 10.60 20.74 17.97
N TYR A 78 11.04 19.60 17.46
CA TYR A 78 10.73 18.29 18.01
C TYR A 78 11.92 17.60 18.64
N PHE A 79 13.14 17.78 18.12
CA PHE A 79 14.33 17.06 18.55
C PHE A 79 15.39 17.96 19.20
N ASN A 80 15.45 19.24 18.83
CA ASN A 80 16.43 20.21 19.32
C ASN A 80 17.90 19.74 19.13
N ARG A 81 18.20 19.19 17.95
CA ARG A 81 19.54 18.68 17.58
C ARG A 81 19.67 18.53 16.07
N VAL A 82 20.91 18.35 15.60
CA VAL A 82 21.21 18.00 14.21
C VAL A 82 20.79 16.55 13.92
N VAL A 83 19.99 16.37 12.88
CA VAL A 83 19.41 15.07 12.47
C VAL A 83 19.30 14.99 10.95
N ASN A 84 18.94 13.81 10.44
CA ASN A 84 18.43 13.59 9.09
C ASN A 84 17.21 12.66 9.17
N SER A 85 16.63 12.29 8.01
CA SER A 85 15.43 11.44 7.97
C SER A 85 15.65 10.04 8.58
N MET A 86 16.84 9.45 8.40
CA MET A 86 17.17 8.15 9.01
C MET A 86 17.26 8.26 10.53
N ILE A 87 17.99 9.26 11.05
CA ILE A 87 18.12 9.49 12.49
C ILE A 87 16.75 9.72 13.13
N ILE A 88 15.91 10.57 12.52
CA ILE A 88 14.55 10.81 13.02
C ILE A 88 13.75 9.51 13.08
N LEU A 89 13.81 8.70 12.03
CA LEU A 89 13.10 7.43 11.99
C LEU A 89 13.61 6.45 13.05
N ASP A 90 14.92 6.25 13.16
CA ASP A 90 15.52 5.33 14.15
C ASP A 90 15.18 5.74 15.58
N LEU A 91 15.17 7.04 15.88
CA LEU A 91 14.72 7.57 17.17
C LEU A 91 13.25 7.25 17.44
N MET A 92 12.38 7.38 16.44
CA MET A 92 10.96 7.06 16.59
C MET A 92 10.69 5.56 16.69
N LEU A 93 11.48 4.73 16.02
CA LEU A 93 11.42 3.28 16.17
C LEU A 93 11.88 2.84 17.57
N GLY A 94 12.71 3.64 18.25
CA GLY A 94 13.10 3.41 19.63
C GLY A 94 11.98 3.60 20.67
N TYR A 95 10.83 4.18 20.31
CA TYR A 95 9.74 4.43 21.26
C TYR A 95 8.95 3.18 21.62
N ASP A 96 8.91 2.19 20.73
CA ASP A 96 8.04 1.03 20.90
C ASP A 96 8.58 -0.21 20.16
N GLN A 97 8.62 -1.34 20.88
CA GLN A 97 9.16 -2.59 20.34
C GLN A 97 8.30 -3.15 19.20
N GLU A 98 6.96 -3.08 19.32
CA GLU A 98 6.03 -3.58 18.28
C GLU A 98 6.13 -2.74 17.01
N LEU A 99 6.24 -1.41 17.15
CA LEU A 99 6.45 -0.48 16.04
C LEU A 99 7.73 -0.81 15.27
N ARG A 100 8.84 -1.01 15.99
CA ARG A 100 10.14 -1.32 15.39
C ARG A 100 10.15 -2.65 14.67
N ALA A 101 9.65 -3.70 15.33
CA ALA A 101 9.59 -5.04 14.75
C ALA A 101 8.71 -5.03 13.48
N THR A 102 7.55 -4.39 13.55
CA THR A 102 6.63 -4.25 12.41
C THR A 102 7.27 -3.49 11.26
N TYR A 103 7.95 -2.37 11.53
CA TYR A 103 8.64 -1.60 10.49
C TYR A 103 9.69 -2.45 9.78
N ASN A 104 10.60 -3.08 10.54
CA ASN A 104 11.67 -3.91 9.96
C ASN A 104 11.08 -5.03 9.08
N PHE A 105 10.05 -5.72 9.57
CA PHE A 105 9.39 -6.79 8.83
C PHE A 105 8.73 -6.28 7.52
N ILE A 106 8.03 -5.14 7.58
CA ILE A 106 7.43 -4.53 6.38
C ILE A 106 8.50 -4.07 5.39
N GLN A 107 9.64 -3.54 5.85
CA GLN A 107 10.74 -3.15 4.97
C GLN A 107 11.39 -4.38 4.31
N SER A 108 11.53 -5.51 5.01
CA SER A 108 11.98 -6.77 4.40
C SER A 108 11.02 -7.25 3.31
N LEU A 109 9.70 -7.17 3.55
CA LEU A 109 8.69 -7.49 2.54
C LEU A 109 8.79 -6.56 1.33
N LYS A 110 8.90 -5.25 1.54
CA LYS A 110 9.08 -4.28 0.45
C LYS A 110 10.36 -4.50 -0.33
N HIS A 111 11.46 -4.80 0.35
CA HIS A 111 12.73 -5.06 -0.31
C HIS A 111 12.63 -6.29 -1.23
N ALA A 112 12.16 -7.44 -0.72
CA ALA A 112 11.96 -8.64 -1.54
C ALA A 112 10.99 -8.37 -2.71
N TYR A 113 9.94 -7.59 -2.46
CA TYR A 113 8.99 -7.19 -3.48
C TYR A 113 9.62 -6.33 -4.59
N ASN A 114 10.41 -5.31 -4.22
CA ASN A 114 11.08 -4.40 -5.14
C ASN A 114 12.15 -5.13 -5.98
N GLN A 115 12.84 -6.11 -5.37
CA GLN A 115 13.82 -6.96 -6.06
C GLN A 115 13.18 -8.05 -6.94
N ARG A 116 11.84 -8.12 -7.01
CA ARG A 116 11.09 -9.19 -7.69
C ARG A 116 11.46 -10.60 -7.19
N ASP A 117 11.87 -10.73 -5.95
CA ASP A 117 12.15 -12.02 -5.31
C ASP A 117 10.86 -12.58 -4.72
N PHE A 118 10.09 -13.29 -5.56
CA PHE A 118 8.83 -13.91 -5.15
C PHE A 118 9.04 -14.96 -4.04
N THR A 119 10.13 -15.72 -4.10
CA THR A 119 10.39 -16.81 -3.16
C THR A 119 10.59 -16.25 -1.76
N THR A 120 11.49 -15.28 -1.61
CA THR A 120 11.74 -14.61 -0.32
C THR A 120 10.51 -13.85 0.15
N PHE A 121 9.84 -13.11 -0.74
CA PHE A 121 8.62 -12.37 -0.39
C PHE A 121 7.55 -13.30 0.20
N PHE A 122 7.31 -14.45 -0.44
CA PHE A 122 6.27 -15.37 0.02
C PHE A 122 6.68 -16.16 1.27
N GLN A 123 7.98 -16.46 1.43
CA GLN A 123 8.50 -17.01 2.69
C GLN A 123 8.27 -16.04 3.84
N LEU A 124 8.62 -14.75 3.67
CA LEU A 124 8.39 -13.71 4.66
C LEU A 124 6.91 -13.59 5.04
N LEU A 125 5.98 -13.64 4.09
CA LEU A 125 4.53 -13.57 4.38
C LEU A 125 4.01 -14.70 5.27
N LYS A 126 4.70 -15.85 5.31
CA LYS A 126 4.34 -16.99 6.16
C LYS A 126 4.96 -16.92 7.55
N LEU A 127 6.00 -16.11 7.74
CA LEU A 127 6.64 -15.96 9.04
C LEU A 127 5.69 -15.32 10.05
N ARG A 128 5.98 -15.62 11.32
CA ARG A 128 5.32 -14.98 12.47
C ARG A 128 6.40 -14.50 13.42
N PRO A 129 7.13 -13.42 13.08
CA PRO A 129 8.20 -12.93 13.93
C PRO A 129 7.62 -12.44 15.25
N ASP A 130 8.36 -12.69 16.33
CA ASP A 130 7.99 -12.20 17.66
C ASP A 130 7.93 -10.66 17.66
N SER A 131 7.07 -10.11 18.52
CA SER A 131 6.85 -8.66 18.66
C SER A 131 6.27 -7.95 17.43
N VAL A 132 6.05 -8.61 16.28
CA VAL A 132 5.29 -8.01 15.18
C VAL A 132 3.80 -7.99 15.53
N SER A 133 3.12 -6.89 15.21
CA SER A 133 1.72 -6.74 15.55
C SER A 133 0.84 -7.85 14.99
N HIS A 134 -0.09 -8.37 15.79
CA HIS A 134 -1.05 -9.39 15.34
C HIS A 134 -1.84 -8.95 14.11
N TYR A 135 -2.15 -7.65 14.01
CA TYR A 135 -2.79 -7.06 12.83
C TYR A 135 -1.93 -7.26 11.57
N THR A 136 -0.62 -7.00 11.67
CA THR A 136 0.34 -7.20 10.56
C THR A 136 0.40 -8.65 10.13
N ILE A 137 0.47 -9.59 11.08
CA ILE A 137 0.48 -11.03 10.78
C ILE A 137 -0.80 -11.44 10.04
N HIS A 138 -1.97 -11.02 10.54
CA HIS A 138 -3.24 -11.30 9.87
C HIS A 138 -3.29 -10.71 8.45
N ARG A 139 -2.82 -9.47 8.27
CA ARG A 139 -2.75 -8.81 6.94
C ARG A 139 -1.81 -9.55 5.97
N CYS A 140 -0.70 -10.12 6.46
CA CYS A 140 0.20 -10.94 5.66
C CYS A 140 -0.44 -12.28 5.26
N GLN A 141 -1.16 -12.93 6.19
CA GLN A 141 -1.91 -14.16 5.90
C GLN A 141 -2.99 -13.94 4.85
N VAL A 142 -3.74 -12.84 4.92
CA VAL A 142 -4.72 -12.47 3.90
C VAL A 142 -4.04 -12.30 2.54
N LEU A 143 -2.90 -11.61 2.49
CA LEU A 143 -2.14 -11.43 1.26
C LEU A 143 -1.64 -12.78 0.69
N ALA A 144 -1.19 -13.68 1.56
CA ALA A 144 -0.69 -15.00 1.18
C ALA A 144 -1.75 -15.90 0.50
N ARG A 145 -3.05 -15.67 0.76
CA ARG A 145 -4.15 -16.39 0.09
C ARG A 145 -4.18 -16.14 -1.43
N TYR A 146 -3.62 -15.02 -1.87
CA TYR A 146 -3.60 -14.60 -3.27
C TYR A 146 -2.30 -14.96 -4.01
N LYS A 147 -1.57 -15.96 -3.50
CA LYS A 147 -0.26 -16.42 -3.98
C LYS A 147 -0.13 -16.44 -5.50
N GLU A 148 -1.00 -17.16 -6.19
CA GLU A 148 -0.85 -17.41 -7.63
C GLU A 148 -0.98 -16.12 -8.46
N GLY A 149 -1.92 -15.25 -8.11
CA GLY A 149 -2.07 -13.98 -8.82
C GLY A 149 -0.96 -12.97 -8.47
N ILE A 150 -0.41 -13.03 -7.24
CA ILE A 150 0.78 -12.27 -6.86
C ILE A 150 2.01 -12.77 -7.62
N LYS A 151 2.22 -14.08 -7.71
CA LYS A 151 3.33 -14.70 -8.47
C LYS A 151 3.36 -14.22 -9.91
N ARG A 152 2.21 -14.26 -10.60
CA ARG A 152 2.09 -13.72 -11.96
C ARG A 152 2.38 -12.22 -12.02
N GLY A 153 2.05 -11.46 -10.98
CA GLY A 153 2.38 -10.03 -10.87
C GLY A 153 3.90 -9.75 -10.82
N PHE A 154 4.69 -10.67 -10.27
CA PHE A 154 6.16 -10.60 -10.24
C PHE A 154 6.76 -10.94 -11.62
N GLU A 155 6.20 -11.93 -12.30
CA GLU A 155 6.68 -12.41 -13.61
C GLU A 155 6.31 -11.46 -14.77
N THR A 156 5.16 -10.79 -14.69
CA THR A 156 4.65 -9.96 -15.77
C THR A 156 5.28 -8.56 -15.78
N LYS A 157 5.45 -7.99 -16.97
CA LYS A 157 5.88 -6.59 -17.17
C LYS A 157 4.71 -5.61 -17.31
N PHE A 158 3.51 -6.11 -17.55
CA PHE A 158 2.32 -5.29 -17.73
C PHE A 158 1.87 -4.66 -16.41
N SER A 159 1.33 -3.43 -16.50
CA SER A 159 0.65 -2.77 -15.39
C SER A 159 -0.85 -2.76 -15.65
N ASN A 160 -1.65 -2.82 -14.58
CA ASN A 160 -3.10 -2.67 -14.69
C ASN A 160 -3.52 -1.21 -14.94
N GLY A 161 -2.57 -0.27 -15.05
CA GLY A 161 -2.82 1.16 -15.15
C GLY A 161 -3.68 1.56 -16.35
N ARG A 162 -3.52 0.89 -17.51
CA ARG A 162 -4.37 1.15 -18.69
C ARG A 162 -5.82 0.75 -18.43
N THR A 163 -6.04 -0.44 -17.86
CA THR A 163 -7.37 -0.95 -17.51
C THR A 163 -8.02 -0.11 -16.42
N GLU A 164 -7.24 0.30 -15.40
CA GLU A 164 -7.71 1.21 -14.36
C GLU A 164 -8.06 2.60 -14.90
N GLY A 165 -7.25 3.14 -15.82
CA GLY A 165 -7.52 4.41 -16.49
C GLY A 165 -8.84 4.38 -17.28
N ILE A 166 -9.08 3.31 -18.04
CA ILE A 166 -10.36 3.09 -18.75
C ILE A 166 -11.51 3.01 -17.74
N ASN A 167 -11.37 2.21 -16.68
CA ASN A 167 -12.39 2.06 -15.65
C ASN A 167 -12.71 3.38 -14.93
N ASN A 168 -11.70 4.18 -14.61
CA ASN A 168 -11.87 5.49 -13.98
C ASN A 168 -12.56 6.47 -14.92
N ARG A 169 -12.23 6.45 -16.22
CA ARG A 169 -12.91 7.25 -17.24
C ARG A 169 -14.39 6.86 -17.36
N ILE A 170 -14.71 5.56 -17.39
CA ILE A 170 -16.09 5.05 -17.38
C ILE A 170 -16.84 5.50 -16.13
N LYS A 171 -16.23 5.40 -14.95
CA LYS A 171 -16.82 5.88 -13.68
C LYS A 171 -17.08 7.39 -13.72
N THR A 172 -16.17 8.18 -14.27
CA THR A 172 -16.36 9.63 -14.46
C THR A 172 -17.53 9.93 -15.39
N ILE A 173 -17.63 9.23 -16.53
CA ILE A 173 -18.77 9.37 -17.47
C ILE A 173 -20.09 9.10 -16.74
N LYS A 174 -20.16 8.00 -15.99
CA LYS A 174 -21.36 7.67 -15.19
C LYS A 174 -21.70 8.76 -14.17
N ARG A 175 -20.68 9.30 -13.47
CA ARG A 175 -20.86 10.32 -12.44
C ARG A 175 -21.36 11.65 -13.01
N VAL A 176 -20.76 12.11 -14.12
CA VAL A 176 -21.13 13.38 -14.78
C VAL A 176 -22.57 13.33 -15.31
N ALA A 177 -23.04 12.17 -15.74
CA ALA A 177 -24.41 12.00 -16.23
C ALA A 177 -25.46 11.82 -15.12
N CYS A 178 -25.06 11.79 -13.84
CA CYS A 178 -25.93 11.42 -12.71
C CYS A 178 -26.62 10.05 -12.88
N GLY A 179 -25.97 9.13 -13.60
CA GLY A 179 -26.53 7.82 -13.96
C GLY A 179 -27.15 7.77 -15.36
N TYR A 180 -27.52 6.56 -15.77
CA TYR A 180 -28.17 6.31 -17.07
C TYR A 180 -29.39 5.44 -16.85
N ARG A 181 -30.49 5.77 -17.53
CA ARG A 181 -31.73 4.98 -17.48
C ARG A 181 -31.59 3.61 -18.13
N TYR A 182 -30.79 3.50 -19.19
CA TYR A 182 -30.58 2.27 -19.96
C TYR A 182 -29.09 1.98 -20.16
N PHE A 183 -28.71 0.70 -20.07
CA PHE A 183 -27.31 0.28 -20.27
C PHE A 183 -26.81 0.54 -21.69
N THR A 184 -27.68 0.41 -22.71
CA THR A 184 -27.34 0.72 -24.10
C THR A 184 -26.88 2.16 -24.26
N ALA A 185 -27.64 3.12 -23.71
CA ALA A 185 -27.26 4.54 -23.72
C ALA A 185 -25.92 4.79 -23.00
N PHE A 186 -25.69 4.11 -21.87
CA PHE A 186 -24.40 4.19 -21.16
C PHE A 186 -23.26 3.64 -22.02
N LYS A 187 -23.44 2.45 -22.62
CA LYS A 187 -22.47 1.78 -23.49
C LYS A 187 -22.12 2.64 -24.70
N THR A 188 -23.11 3.23 -25.37
CA THR A 188 -22.91 4.14 -26.51
C THR A 188 -22.08 5.35 -26.09
N ARG A 189 -22.39 5.98 -24.95
CA ARG A 189 -21.61 7.11 -24.45
C ARG A 189 -20.16 6.72 -24.16
N ILE A 190 -19.93 5.55 -23.57
CA ILE A 190 -18.58 5.04 -23.31
C ILE A 190 -17.81 4.93 -24.63
N TYR A 191 -18.39 4.31 -25.67
CA TYR A 191 -17.72 4.16 -26.96
C TYR A 191 -17.41 5.50 -27.63
N LEU A 192 -18.37 6.45 -27.63
CA LEU A 192 -18.17 7.79 -28.18
C LEU A 192 -17.00 8.53 -27.51
N ILE A 193 -16.91 8.45 -26.18
CA ILE A 193 -15.88 9.19 -25.43
C ILE A 193 -14.52 8.49 -25.50
N ILE A 194 -14.48 7.16 -25.50
CA ILE A 194 -13.22 6.39 -25.51
C ILE A 194 -12.64 6.27 -26.92
N GLY A 195 -13.43 6.54 -27.97
CA GLY A 195 -12.94 6.58 -29.36
C GLY A 195 -12.95 5.22 -30.06
N HIS A 196 -13.77 4.27 -29.60
CA HIS A 196 -14.02 3.05 -30.36
C HIS A 196 -15.17 3.30 -31.34
N GLN A 197 -14.95 3.02 -32.63
CA GLN A 197 -15.98 3.13 -33.66
C GLN A 197 -17.19 2.28 -33.28
N ILE A 198 -18.37 2.89 -33.29
CA ILE A 198 -19.64 2.20 -33.17
C ILE A 198 -19.84 1.49 -34.52
N GLN A 199 -19.57 0.20 -34.60
CA GLN A 199 -20.05 -0.61 -35.71
C GLN A 199 -21.57 -0.77 -35.53
N THR A 200 -22.32 0.00 -36.30
CA THR A 200 -23.74 -0.25 -36.54
C THR A 200 -23.83 -1.45 -37.47
N ASN A 201 -24.28 -2.59 -36.93
CA ASN A 201 -24.88 -3.65 -37.77
C ASN A 201 -26.28 -3.21 -38.18
#